data_AF-A0A957RL21-F1
#
_entry.id   AF-A0A957RL21-F1
#
_cell.length_a   1.000
_cell.length_b   1.000
_cell.length_c   1.000
_cell.angle_alpha   90.00
_cell.angle_beta   90.00
_cell.angle_gamma   90.00
#
_symmetry.space_group_name_H-M   'P 1'
#
loop_
_entity.id
_entity.type
_entity.pdbx_description
1 polymer ?
#
loop_
_entity_poly.entity_id
_entity_poly.type
_entity_poly.pdbx_seq_one_letter_code
_entity_poly.pdbx_strand_id
1 'polypeptide(L)'
;VYGTWSFRQTDAGIRARYFSQQGRFYTLDPTVRRRVTFAQLNLAESGYPSQASATTAMDLILCRNVMIYFTPAVTRAVADRLYAALHDGGWLLVGHAEPSQEVFA
;
A
#
# COMPACT_ATOMS: atom_id res chain seq x y z
N VAL A 1 15.46 5.42 5.09
CA VAL A 1 16.10 6.68 5.53
C VAL A 1 15.29 7.81 4.95
N TYR A 2 14.99 8.85 5.74
CA TYR A 2 14.04 9.90 5.37
C TYR A 2 14.64 11.29 5.60
N GLY A 3 14.39 12.24 4.70
CA GLY A 3 14.71 13.65 4.92
C GLY A 3 13.56 14.40 5.62
N THR A 4 13.83 15.61 6.12
CA THR A 4 12.85 16.45 6.85
C THR A 4 11.52 16.64 6.10
N TRP A 5 11.55 16.81 4.78
CA TRP A 5 10.35 17.00 3.94
C TRP A 5 9.35 15.82 3.99
N SER A 6 9.84 14.62 4.32
CA SER A 6 9.00 13.42 4.47
C SER A 6 7.99 13.55 5.61
N PHE A 7 8.25 14.45 6.58
CA PHE A 7 7.44 14.61 7.80
C PHE A 7 6.50 15.83 7.76
N ARG A 8 6.30 16.47 6.60
CA ARG A 8 5.48 17.71 6.47
C ARG A 8 4.03 17.57 6.93
N GLN A 9 3.52 16.34 7.00
CA GLN A 9 2.16 16.00 7.45
C GLN A 9 2.19 14.94 8.56
N THR A 10 3.33 14.77 9.24
CA THR A 10 3.49 13.79 10.31
C THR A 10 3.47 14.50 11.66
N ASP A 11 2.67 13.97 12.58
CA ASP A 11 2.66 14.43 13.96
C ASP A 11 4.07 14.39 14.60
N ALA A 12 4.38 15.42 15.39
CA ALA A 12 5.70 15.55 16.00
C ALA A 12 5.99 14.42 17.01
N GLY A 13 4.97 13.94 17.72
CA GLY A 13 5.05 12.82 18.65
C GLY A 13 5.37 11.50 17.96
N ILE A 14 4.74 11.21 16.82
CA ILE A 14 5.06 10.04 15.99
C ILE A 14 6.52 10.08 15.53
N ARG A 15 6.99 11.23 15.03
CA ARG A 15 8.38 11.38 14.60
C ARG A 15 9.35 11.16 15.75
N ALA A 16 9.11 11.78 16.91
CA ALA A 16 9.98 11.65 18.08
C ALA A 16 10.00 10.21 18.64
N ARG A 17 8.88 9.50 18.57
CA ARG A 17 8.75 8.15 19.12
C ARG A 17 9.38 7.06 18.26
N TYR A 18 9.27 7.17 16.94
CA TYR A 18 9.60 6.08 16.03
C TYR A 18 10.77 6.36 15.08
N PHE A 19 11.39 7.53 15.16
CA PHE A 19 12.52 7.88 14.31
C PHE A 19 13.68 8.43 15.13
N SER A 20 14.90 8.09 14.72
CA SER A 20 16.13 8.67 15.27
C SER A 20 16.79 9.55 14.21
N GLN A 21 17.17 10.77 14.59
CA GLN A 21 17.87 11.68 13.71
C GLN A 21 19.36 11.34 13.64
N GLN A 22 19.90 11.25 12.43
CA GLN A 22 21.31 11.07 12.12
C GLN A 22 21.73 12.15 11.11
N GLY A 23 22.30 13.25 11.63
CA GLY A 23 22.58 14.45 10.85
C GLY A 23 21.30 15.05 10.25
N ARG A 24 21.21 15.10 8.91
CA ARG A 24 20.05 15.65 8.18
C ARG A 24 18.96 14.62 7.90
N PHE A 25 19.18 13.36 8.26
CA PHE A 25 18.28 12.26 7.94
C PHE A 25 17.68 11.64 9.19
N TYR A 26 16.59 10.91 8.99
CA TYR A 26 15.88 10.18 10.01
C TYR A 26 15.84 8.70 9.64
N THR A 27 16.11 7.85 10.61
CA THR A 27 16.05 6.40 10.48
C THR A 27 14.89 5.87 11.31
N LEU A 28 14.06 5.02 10.69
CA LEU A 28 12.93 4.38 11.34
C LEU A 28 13.42 3.37 12.39
N ASP A 29 12.75 3.33 13.53
CA ASP A 29 13.01 2.38 14.59
C ASP A 29 12.98 0.92 14.07
N PRO A 30 13.99 0.10 14.37
CA PRO A 30 14.06 -1.28 13.89
C PRO A 30 12.85 -2.14 14.29
N THR A 31 12.20 -1.87 15.43
CA THR A 31 11.02 -2.60 15.90
C THR A 31 9.81 -2.40 14.99
N VAL A 32 9.65 -1.20 14.42
CA VAL A 32 8.60 -0.90 13.43
C VAL A 32 8.99 -1.49 12.08
N ARG A 33 10.25 -1.30 11.67
CA ARG A 33 10.76 -1.79 10.38
C ARG A 33 10.58 -3.30 10.22
N ARG A 34 10.79 -4.09 11.29
CA ARG A 34 10.64 -5.56 11.25
C ARG A 34 9.19 -6.04 11.05
N ARG A 35 8.19 -5.17 11.20
CA ARG A 35 6.78 -5.51 10.94
C ARG A 35 6.38 -5.34 9.48
N VAL A 36 7.28 -4.85 8.62
CA VAL A 36 7.03 -4.56 7.22
C VAL A 36 7.91 -5.44 6.35
N THR A 37 7.26 -6.21 5.48
CA THR A 37 7.94 -6.96 4.41
C THR A 37 7.79 -6.19 3.11
N PHE A 38 8.89 -5.98 2.41
CA PHE A 38 8.87 -5.44 1.05
C PHE A 38 9.00 -6.60 0.07
N ALA A 39 8.10 -6.65 -0.91
CA ALA A 39 8.12 -7.62 -1.99
C ALA A 39 7.83 -6.91 -3.32
N GLN A 40 8.34 -7.47 -4.41
CA GLN A 40 8.02 -7.00 -5.75
C GLN A 40 6.72 -7.67 -6.21
N LEU A 41 5.79 -6.87 -6.71
CA LEU A 41 4.53 -7.34 -7.25
C LEU A 41 4.14 -6.44 -8.43
N ASN A 42 3.92 -7.03 -9.61
CA ASN A 42 3.34 -6.32 -10.74
C ASN A 42 1.82 -6.50 -10.73
N LEU A 43 1.08 -5.42 -10.47
CA LEU A 43 -0.39 -5.47 -10.43
C LEU A 43 -1.01 -5.83 -11.80
N ALA A 44 -0.33 -5.52 -12.91
CA ALA A 44 -0.85 -5.84 -14.24
C ALA A 44 -0.77 -7.34 -14.57
N GLU A 45 -0.02 -8.13 -13.81
CA GLU A 45 0.17 -9.56 -14.02
C GLU A 45 -0.82 -10.40 -13.18
N SER A 46 -1.04 -11.65 -13.58
CA SER A 46 -1.98 -12.57 -12.94
C SER A 46 -1.36 -13.48 -11.87
N GLY A 47 -0.13 -13.21 -11.42
CA GLY A 47 0.58 -14.03 -10.41
C GLY A 47 0.06 -13.92 -8.98
N TYR A 48 -0.99 -13.11 -8.75
CA TYR A 48 -1.62 -12.86 -7.46
C TYR A 48 -3.15 -12.83 -7.60
N PRO A 49 -3.92 -13.06 -6.53
CA PRO A 49 -3.46 -13.43 -5.19
C PRO A 49 -2.84 -14.82 -5.12
N SER A 50 -1.79 -15.01 -4.33
CA SER A 50 -1.17 -16.33 -4.11
C SER A 50 -0.45 -16.41 -2.77
N GLN A 51 -0.33 -17.62 -2.21
CA GLN A 51 0.46 -17.86 -1.00
C GLN A 51 1.94 -17.48 -1.22
N ALA A 52 2.48 -17.73 -2.42
CA ALA A 52 3.85 -17.40 -2.78
C ALA A 52 4.14 -15.89 -2.76
N SER A 53 3.17 -15.06 -3.18
CA SER A 53 3.27 -13.60 -3.08
C SER A 53 2.83 -13.05 -1.72
N ALA A 54 2.35 -13.92 -0.82
CA ALA A 54 1.74 -13.55 0.45
C ALA A 54 0.64 -12.48 0.30
N THR A 55 -0.24 -12.65 -0.70
CA THR A 55 -1.33 -11.70 -1.02
C THR A 55 -2.72 -12.32 -0.89
N THR A 56 -2.87 -13.37 -0.09
CA THR A 56 -4.17 -14.02 0.15
C THR A 56 -4.70 -13.66 1.53
N ALA A 57 -6.03 -13.55 1.67
CA ALA A 57 -6.73 -13.32 2.93
C ALA A 57 -6.28 -12.05 3.67
N MET A 58 -6.17 -10.93 2.94
CA MET A 58 -5.81 -9.63 3.50
C MET A 58 -6.99 -8.98 4.23
N ASP A 59 -6.73 -8.48 5.43
CA ASP A 59 -7.73 -7.70 6.19
C ASP A 59 -7.98 -6.32 5.55
N LEU A 60 -6.89 -5.69 5.10
CA LEU A 60 -6.86 -4.33 4.55
C LEU A 60 -5.87 -4.24 3.39
N ILE A 61 -6.34 -3.74 2.25
CA ILE A 61 -5.50 -3.39 1.11
C ILE A 61 -5.57 -1.87 0.89
N LEU A 62 -4.39 -1.23 0.86
CA LEU A 62 -4.24 0.18 0.50
C LEU A 62 -3.64 0.26 -0.92
N CYS A 63 -4.47 0.56 -1.92
CA CYS A 63 -4.02 0.73 -3.30
C CYS A 63 -4.36 2.15 -3.76
N ARG A 64 -3.47 3.10 -3.44
CA ARG A 64 -3.72 4.53 -3.64
C ARG A 64 -2.80 5.15 -4.67
N ASN A 65 -3.38 5.91 -5.60
CA ASN A 65 -2.68 6.68 -6.63
C ASN A 65 -1.83 5.82 -7.58
N VAL A 66 -2.28 4.60 -7.88
CA VAL A 66 -1.62 3.64 -8.77
C VAL A 66 -2.51 3.24 -9.95
N MET A 67 -3.80 2.99 -9.72
CA MET A 67 -4.70 2.46 -10.76
C MET A 67 -5.02 3.49 -11.85
N ILE A 68 -4.81 4.78 -11.57
CA ILE A 68 -4.95 5.86 -12.56
C ILE A 68 -4.00 5.76 -13.76
N TYR A 69 -2.95 4.92 -13.67
CA TYR A 69 -1.98 4.72 -14.75
C TYR A 69 -2.34 3.57 -15.69
N PHE A 70 -3.38 2.79 -15.38
CA PHE A 70 -3.78 1.63 -16.17
C PHE A 70 -4.92 1.95 -17.13
N THR A 71 -5.02 1.17 -18.21
CA THR A 71 -6.20 1.21 -19.08
C THR A 71 -7.42 0.68 -18.32
N PRO A 72 -8.66 1.07 -18.69
CA PRO A 72 -9.85 0.61 -17.99
C PRO A 72 -9.96 -0.92 -17.85
N ALA A 73 -9.55 -1.67 -18.88
CA ALA A 73 -9.54 -3.13 -18.85
C ALA A 73 -8.54 -3.69 -17.82
N VAL A 74 -7.33 -3.12 -17.75
CA VAL A 74 -6.32 -3.53 -16.77
C VAL A 74 -6.76 -3.13 -15.36
N THR A 75 -7.32 -1.93 -15.19
CA THR A 75 -7.84 -1.46 -13.90
C THR A 75 -8.91 -2.38 -13.33
N ARG A 76 -9.89 -2.81 -14.15
CA ARG A 76 -10.90 -3.78 -13.71
C ARG A 76 -10.28 -5.11 -13.29
N ALA A 77 -9.39 -5.66 -14.11
CA ALA A 77 -8.74 -6.92 -13.79
C ALA A 77 -7.89 -6.83 -12.51
N VAL A 78 -7.20 -5.71 -12.27
CA VAL A 78 -6.47 -5.43 -11.03
C VAL A 78 -7.43 -5.38 -9.84
N ALA A 79 -8.54 -4.66 -9.95
CA ALA A 79 -9.54 -4.56 -8.89
C ALA A 79 -10.10 -5.94 -8.52
N ASP A 80 -10.49 -6.76 -9.50
CA ASP A 80 -10.99 -8.11 -9.29
C ASP A 80 -9.99 -8.97 -8.50
N ARG A 81 -8.69 -8.91 -8.86
CA ARG A 81 -7.62 -9.62 -8.14
C ARG A 81 -7.42 -9.08 -6.72
N LEU A 82 -7.51 -7.78 -6.51
CA LEU A 82 -7.40 -7.18 -5.18
C LEU A 82 -8.60 -7.55 -4.30
N TYR A 83 -9.82 -7.64 -4.85
CA TYR A 83 -10.96 -8.19 -4.11
C TYR A 83 -10.77 -9.65 -3.76
N ALA A 84 -10.31 -10.48 -4.70
CA ALA A 84 -9.99 -11.88 -4.43
C ALA A 84 -8.83 -12.07 -3.42
N ALA A 85 -7.99 -11.06 -3.24
CA ALA A 85 -6.91 -11.04 -2.25
C ALA A 85 -7.41 -10.76 -0.83
N LEU A 86 -8.60 -10.15 -0.67
CA LEU A 86 -9.17 -9.85 0.63
C LEU A 86 -9.74 -11.10 1.31
N HIS A 87 -9.72 -11.10 2.63
CA HIS A 87 -10.60 -11.98 3.41
C HIS A 87 -12.05 -11.46 3.38
N ASP A 88 -13.01 -12.31 3.74
CA ASP A 88 -14.41 -11.91 3.89
C ASP A 88 -14.54 -10.78 4.92
N GLY A 89 -15.16 -9.66 4.51
CA GLY A 89 -15.27 -8.44 5.34
C GLY A 89 -14.04 -7.52 5.29
N GLY A 90 -13.06 -7.84 4.44
CA GLY A 90 -11.89 -7.00 4.20
C GLY A 90 -12.19 -5.71 3.46
N TRP A 91 -11.26 -4.77 3.58
CA TRP A 91 -11.40 -3.43 3.02
C TRP A 91 -10.35 -3.15 1.95
N LEU A 92 -10.79 -2.69 0.79
CA LEU A 92 -9.95 -2.06 -0.22
C LEU A 92 -10.12 -0.54 -0.14
N LEU A 93 -9.05 0.19 0.17
CA LEU A 93 -9.04 1.66 0.20
C LEU A 93 -8.22 2.20 -0.97
N VAL A 94 -8.88 3.01 -1.79
CA VAL A 94 -8.30 3.67 -2.98
C VAL A 94 -8.12 5.16 -2.76
N GLY A 95 -7.34 5.79 -3.63
CA GLY A 95 -7.07 7.23 -3.61
C GLY A 95 -8.26 8.06 -4.08
N HIS A 96 -8.29 9.34 -3.68
CA HIS A 96 -9.38 10.27 -3.99
C HIS A 96 -9.63 10.47 -5.50
N ALA A 97 -8.60 10.23 -6.32
CA ALA A 97 -8.64 10.38 -7.78
C ALA A 97 -8.90 9.05 -8.51
N GLU A 98 -9.14 7.97 -7.77
CA GLU A 98 -9.44 6.63 -8.32
C GLU A 98 -10.95 6.25 -8.33
N PRO A 99 -11.94 7.17 -8.35
CA PRO A 99 -13.34 6.76 -8.41
C PRO A 99 -13.71 6.37 -9.84
N SER A 100 -13.85 5.07 -10.08
CA SER A 100 -14.70 4.54 -11.14
C SER A 100 -15.76 3.68 -10.47
N GLN A 101 -17.00 4.17 -10.42
CA GLN A 101 -18.12 3.32 -9.96
C GLN A 101 -18.23 2.07 -10.84
N GLU A 102 -17.83 2.12 -12.11
CA GLU A 102 -17.85 0.92 -12.95
C GLU A 102 -16.83 -0.14 -12.52
N VAL A 103 -15.74 0.22 -11.87
CA VAL A 103 -14.70 -0.74 -11.44
C VAL A 103 -14.97 -1.30 -10.05
N PHE A 104 -15.59 -0.53 -9.15
CA PHE A 104 -15.76 -0.88 -7.74
C PHE A 104 -17.23 -1.03 -7.30
N ALA A 105 -18.19 -1.00 -8.23
CA ALA A 105 -19.60 -1.32 -7.95
C ALA A 105 -19.89 -2.81 -8.07
#